data_AF-A0A438VC79-F1
#
_entry.id   AF-A0A438VC79-F1
#
_cell.length_a   1.000
_cell.length_b   1.000
_cell.length_c   1.000
_cell.angle_alpha   90.00
_cell.angle_beta   90.00
_cell.angle_gamma   90.00
#
_symmetry.space_group_name_H-M   'P 1'
#
loop_
_entity.id
_entity.type
_entity.pdbx_description
1 polymer ?
#
loop_
_entity_poly.entity_id
_entity_poly.type
_entity_poly.pdbx_seq_one_letter_code
_entity_poly.pdbx_strand_id
1 'polypeptide(L)' 'RLKLAGADLVRVAVSNEKDALALKELKKVSPLPLIADIHFHYKFALIAAQSVDAIRINPGNIGSKDK' A
#
# COMPACT_ATOMS: atom_id res chain seq x y z
N ARG A 1 -10.30 15.51 1.88
CA ARG A 1 -11.68 15.10 2.30
C ARG A 1 -11.64 14.13 3.47
N LEU A 2 -11.02 12.95 3.34
CA LEU A 2 -10.98 11.95 4.44
C LEU A 2 -10.43 12.49 5.77
N LYS A 3 -9.30 13.22 5.76
CA LYS A 3 -8.77 13.86 6.98
C LYS A 3 -9.78 14.81 7.64
N LEU A 4 -10.45 15.65 6.84
CA LEU A 4 -11.44 16.61 7.33
C LEU A 4 -12.72 15.92 7.83
N ALA A 5 -13.01 14.72 7.33
CA ALA A 5 -14.10 13.88 7.80
C ALA A 5 -13.73 13.06 9.05
N GLY A 6 -12.52 13.22 9.60
CA GLY A 6 -12.08 12.56 10.84
C GLY A 6 -11.38 11.21 10.67
N ALA A 7 -10.94 10.85 9.45
CA ALA A 7 -10.13 9.63 9.29
C ALA A 7 -8.73 9.79 9.94
N ASP A 8 -8.25 8.73 10.58
CA ASP A 8 -6.92 8.67 11.20
C ASP A 8 -5.87 8.00 10.30
N LEU A 9 -6.31 7.15 9.39
CA LEU A 9 -5.47 6.42 8.43
C LEU A 9 -6.25 6.20 7.14
N VAL A 10 -5.52 6.01 6.04
CA VAL A 10 -6.14 5.69 4.75
C VAL A 10 -5.46 4.48 4.14
N ARG A 11 -6.28 3.55 3.64
CA ARG A 11 -5.83 2.38 2.91
C ARG A 11 -6.06 2.58 1.42
N VAL A 12 -5.05 2.25 0.61
CA VAL A 12 -5.08 2.39 -0.85
C VAL A 12 -4.74 1.06 -1.51
N ALA A 13 -5.52 0.68 -2.52
CA ALA A 13 -5.27 -0.54 -3.30
C ALA A 13 -4.03 -0.38 -4.17
N VAL A 14 -3.22 -1.44 -4.24
CA VAL A 14 -2.01 -1.51 -5.07
C VAL A 14 -2.14 -2.73 -5.96
N SER A 15 -2.46 -2.51 -7.24
CA SER A 15 -2.77 -3.58 -8.20
C SER A 15 -1.64 -3.84 -9.18
N ASN A 16 -0.74 -2.88 -9.36
CA ASN A 16 0.39 -2.98 -10.28
C ASN A 16 1.63 -2.24 -9.74
N GLU A 17 2.75 -2.36 -10.45
CA GLU A 17 4.03 -1.73 -10.06
C GLU A 17 3.97 -0.20 -10.08
N LYS A 18 3.23 0.40 -11.02
CA LYS A 18 3.06 1.86 -11.10
C LYS A 18 2.33 2.39 -9.85
N ASP A 19 1.32 1.68 -9.36
CA ASP A 19 0.64 2.01 -8.12
C ASP A 19 1.63 2.00 -6.94
N ALA A 20 2.46 0.95 -6.85
CA ALA A 20 3.43 0.80 -5.78
C ALA A 20 4.49 1.93 -5.79
N LEU A 21 4.99 2.30 -6.98
CA LEU A 21 5.95 3.40 -7.15
C LEU A 21 5.33 4.76 -6.84
N ALA A 22 4.04 4.96 -7.16
CA ALA A 22 3.34 6.22 -6.89
C ALA A 22 3.16 6.52 -5.39
N LEU A 23 3.25 5.50 -4.53
CA LEU A 23 3.13 5.67 -3.07
C LEU A 23 4.17 6.63 -2.49
N LYS A 24 5.37 6.71 -3.09
CA LYS A 24 6.43 7.63 -2.64
C LYS A 24 5.97 9.09 -2.74
N GLU A 25 5.44 9.48 -3.89
CA GLU A 25 4.96 10.85 -4.09
C GLU A 25 3.65 11.09 -3.33
N LEU A 26 2.77 10.10 -3.25
CA LEU A 26 1.55 10.19 -2.44
C LEU A 26 1.86 10.39 -0.95
N LYS A 27 2.88 9.69 -0.41
CA LYS A 27 3.30 9.82 0.99
C LYS A 27 3.74 11.24 1.34
N LYS A 28 4.47 11.91 0.44
CA LYS A 28 4.95 13.29 0.66
C LYS A 28 3.82 14.29 0.86
N VAL A 29 2.68 14.06 0.21
CA VAL A 29 1.54 15.01 0.23
C VAL A 29 0.37 14.54 1.08
N SER A 30 0.39 13.29 1.54
CA SER A 30 -0.72 12.71 2.31
C SER A 30 -0.78 13.32 3.71
N PRO A 31 -1.93 13.89 4.13
CA PRO A 31 -2.13 14.35 5.50
C PRO A 31 -2.45 13.19 6.47
N LEU A 32 -2.48 11.95 5.98
CA LEU A 32 -2.80 10.74 6.73
C LEU A 32 -1.73 9.66 6.53
N PRO A 33 -1.47 8.83 7.56
CA PRO A 33 -0.76 7.57 7.38
C PRO A 33 -1.39 6.71 6.26
N LEU A 34 -0.52 6.12 5.44
CA LEU A 34 -0.87 5.30 4.29
C LEU A 34 -0.71 3.82 4.62
N ILE A 35 -1.74 3.04 4.29
CA ILE A 35 -1.69 1.57 4.28
C ILE A 35 -1.78 1.08 2.84
N ALA A 36 -0.76 0.37 2.36
CA ALA A 36 -0.82 -0.29 1.06
C ALA A 36 -1.58 -1.62 1.16
N ASP A 37 -2.61 -1.80 0.33
CA ASP A 37 -3.41 -3.03 0.27
C ASP A 37 -3.01 -3.88 -0.96
N ILE A 38 -2.39 -5.03 -0.70
CA ILE A 38 -1.77 -5.88 -1.71
C ILE A 38 -2.29 -7.31 -1.59
N HIS A 39 -2.80 -7.83 -2.70
CA HIS A 39 -3.47 -9.14 -2.71
C HIS A 39 -2.61 -10.29 -3.25
N PHE A 40 -1.78 -10.05 -4.28
CA PHE A 40 -1.18 -11.14 -5.09
C PHE A 40 0.34 -11.10 -5.20
N HIS A 41 0.92 -9.92 -5.48
CA HIS A 41 2.34 -9.81 -5.82
C HIS A 41 3.17 -9.22 -4.67
N TYR A 42 3.91 -10.09 -3.95
CA TYR A 42 4.78 -9.66 -2.84
C TYR A 42 5.81 -8.61 -3.26
N LYS A 43 6.24 -8.59 -4.53
CA LYS A 43 7.16 -7.57 -5.07
C LYS A 43 6.61 -6.15 -4.90
N PHE A 44 5.30 -5.96 -5.03
CA PHE A 44 4.69 -4.66 -4.79
C PHE A 44 4.74 -4.27 -3.31
N ALA A 45 4.71 -5.26 -2.40
CA ALA A 45 4.85 -5.01 -0.97
C ALA A 45 6.27 -4.54 -0.64
N LEU A 46 7.28 -5.10 -1.28
CA LEU A 46 8.68 -4.66 -1.12
C LEU A 46 8.89 -3.22 -1.62
N ILE A 47 8.28 -2.85 -2.74
CA ILE A 47 8.33 -1.48 -3.26
C ILE A 47 7.57 -0.54 -2.31
N ALA A 48 6.34 -0.90 -1.95
CA ALA A 48 5.49 -0.09 -1.07
C ALA A 48 6.11 0.13 0.32
N ALA A 49 6.78 -0.89 0.88
CA ALA A 49 7.41 -0.85 2.21
C ALA A 49 8.43 0.29 2.36
N GLN A 50 9.00 0.78 1.25
CA GLN A 50 9.93 1.90 1.27
C GLN A 50 9.24 3.26 1.49
N SER A 51 7.91 3.32 1.41
CA SER A 51 7.14 4.58 1.38
C SER A 51 5.97 4.63 2.36
N VAL A 52 5.29 3.53 2.66
CA VAL A 52 4.04 3.53 3.45
C VAL A 52 4.26 3.20 4.93
N ASP A 53 3.29 3.53 5.78
CA ASP A 53 3.35 3.31 7.23
C ASP A 53 2.96 1.89 7.62
N ALA A 54 2.12 1.24 6.82
CA ALA A 54 1.78 -0.17 6.99
C ALA A 54 1.45 -0.84 5.66
N ILE A 55 1.57 -2.17 5.67
CA ILE A 55 1.20 -3.02 4.55
C ILE A 55 0.12 -3.99 5.03
N ARG A 56 -0.98 -4.05 4.29
CA ARG A 56 -1.97 -5.13 4.41
C ARG A 56 -1.74 -6.11 3.27
N ILE A 57 -1.53 -7.37 3.64
CA ILE A 57 -1.40 -8.50 2.71
C ILE A 57 -2.45 -9.55 3.01
N ASN A 58 -2.79 -10.35 1.99
CA ASN A 58 -3.54 -11.59 2.18
C ASN A 58 -2.56 -12.79 2.04
N PRO A 59 -2.14 -13.43 3.14
CA PRO A 59 -1.22 -14.57 3.10
C PRO A 59 -1.69 -15.73 2.22
N GLY A 60 -3.00 -15.92 2.04
CA GLY A 60 -3.55 -17.03 1.24
C GLY A 60 -3.27 -16.90 -0.27
N ASN A 61 -3.02 -15.68 -0.77
CA ASN A 61 -2.88 -15.40 -2.20
C ASN A 61 -1.56 -14.69 -2.55
N ILE A 62 -0.74 -14.32 -1.57
CA ILE A 62 0.50 -13.57 -1.80
C ILE A 62 1.67 -14.51 -2.04
N GLY A 63 1.97 -14.73 -3.33
CA GLY A 63 2.92 -15.75 -3.77
C GLY A 63 2.31 -17.16 -3.79
N SER A 64 2.76 -18.01 -4.73
CA SER A 64 2.52 -19.45 -4.66
C SER A 64 3.70 -20.10 -3.93
N LYS A 65 3.50 -21.25 -3.28
CA LYS A 65 4.59 -22.02 -2.64
C LYS A 65 5.74 -22.39 -3.59
N ASP A 66 5.51 -22.27 -4.89
CA ASP A 66 6.45 -22.62 -5.95
C ASP A 66 7.26 -21.42 -6.49
N LYS A 67 7.19 -20.24 -5.85
CA LYS A 67 7.98 -19.04 -6.20
C LYS A 67 8.61 -18.36 -5.00
#